data_AF-A0A5C1B0G0-F1
#
_entry.id   AF-A0A5C1B0G0-F1
#
_cell.length_a   1.000
_cell.length_b   1.000
_cell.length_c   1.000
_cell.angle_alpha   90.00
_cell.angle_beta   90.00
_cell.angle_gamma   90.00
#
_symmetry.space_group_name_H-M   'P 1'
#
loop_
_entity.id
_entity.type
_entity.pdbx_description
1 polymer ?
#
loop_
_entity_poly.entity_id
_entity_poly.type
_entity_poly.pdbx_seq_one_letter_code
_entity_poly.pdbx_strand_id
1 'polypeptide(L)'
;MTRCFPSAPTRGTHRMITRFWAEIATAILTLVFGLVIVKGSLEFGIGWDSSGPQPGAFPFYAGALIALASLGTLAMTVGQRVSGKAALAEAFLDAERGKRVLAFLLPLTAFVVLSATLGMYVATILYLVFAMRFQGRYGWLPSLVTAFATAAFFYFALEKFFQIGLLKGPIEPLIGL
;
A
#
# COMPACT_ATOMS: atom_id res chain seq x y z
N MET A 1 18.30 -53.74 27.01
CA MET A 1 19.01 -53.46 25.74
C MET A 1 17.93 -53.51 24.67
N THR A 2 17.51 -52.46 23.96
CA THR A 2 18.15 -51.39 23.16
C THR A 2 16.96 -50.61 22.54
N ARG A 3 16.89 -49.31 22.27
CA ARG A 3 17.76 -48.11 22.31
C ARG A 3 16.77 -46.92 22.30
N CYS A 4 16.98 -45.91 23.15
CA CYS A 4 16.46 -44.58 22.90
C CYS A 4 17.12 -44.04 21.63
N PHE A 5 16.33 -43.63 20.62
CA PHE A 5 16.82 -42.74 19.58
C PHE A 5 16.62 -41.29 20.04
N PRO A 6 17.65 -40.44 20.10
CA PRO A 6 17.45 -39.01 20.20
C PRO A 6 17.00 -38.50 18.83
N SER A 7 15.81 -37.93 18.75
CA SER A 7 15.39 -37.15 17.58
C SER A 7 16.30 -35.92 17.47
N ALA A 8 17.12 -35.88 16.42
CA ALA A 8 17.92 -34.70 16.09
C ALA A 8 16.97 -33.51 15.86
N PRO A 9 17.30 -32.31 16.35
CA PRO A 9 16.55 -31.12 15.98
C PRO A 9 16.79 -30.89 14.49
N THR A 10 15.75 -31.09 13.67
CA THR A 10 15.73 -30.63 12.29
C THR A 10 15.90 -29.11 12.33
N ARG A 11 17.13 -28.62 12.15
CA ARG A 11 17.38 -27.23 11.78
C ARG A 11 16.84 -27.03 10.37
N GLY A 12 15.53 -26.90 10.26
CA GLY A 12 14.92 -26.31 9.09
C GLY A 12 15.49 -24.90 8.97
N THR A 13 16.25 -24.67 7.92
CA THR A 13 16.82 -23.36 7.56
C THR A 13 15.69 -22.44 7.10
N HIS A 14 14.73 -22.15 7.98
CA HIS A 14 13.79 -21.06 7.78
C HIS A 14 14.62 -19.78 7.83
N ARG A 15 14.77 -19.10 6.69
CA ARG A 15 15.40 -17.78 6.62
C ARG A 15 14.57 -16.82 7.47
N MET A 16 14.93 -16.68 8.73
CA MET A 16 14.28 -15.77 9.67
C MET A 16 14.98 -14.42 9.64
N ILE A 17 14.28 -13.38 9.21
CA ILE A 17 14.78 -12.00 9.30
C ILE A 17 14.58 -11.54 10.75
N THR A 18 15.64 -11.02 11.36
CA THR A 18 15.56 -10.48 12.73
C THR A 18 14.68 -9.24 12.76
N ARG A 19 14.02 -9.02 13.89
CA ARG A 19 13.17 -7.84 14.13
C ARG A 19 13.85 -6.53 13.76
N PHE A 20 15.13 -6.40 14.09
CA PHE A 20 15.92 -5.21 13.75
C PHE A 20 15.90 -4.90 12.25
N TRP A 21 16.25 -5.86 11.39
CA TRP A 21 16.29 -5.62 9.94
C TRP A 21 14.89 -5.37 9.37
N ALA A 22 13.85 -6.03 9.91
CA ALA A 22 12.47 -5.81 9.51
C ALA A 22 11.98 -4.39 9.84
N GLU A 23 12.23 -3.91 11.06
CA GLU A 23 11.87 -2.56 11.50
C GLU A 23 12.65 -1.49 10.71
N ILE A 24 13.97 -1.67 10.53
CA ILE A 24 14.80 -0.75 9.74
C ILE A 24 14.31 -0.70 8.29
N ALA A 25 14.12 -1.84 7.63
CA ALA A 25 13.67 -1.87 6.24
C ALA A 25 12.30 -1.23 6.06
N THR A 26 11.35 -1.53 6.98
CA THR A 26 10.01 -0.96 6.94
C THR A 26 10.06 0.54 7.14
N ALA A 27 10.80 1.03 8.15
CA ALA A 27 10.90 2.45 8.45
C ALA A 27 11.59 3.24 7.32
N ILE A 28 12.62 2.68 6.67
CA ILE A 28 13.21 3.32 5.49
C ILE A 28 12.20 3.38 4.34
N LEU A 29 11.49 2.28 4.06
CA LEU A 29 10.49 2.22 3.00
C LEU A 29 9.37 3.25 3.22
N THR A 30 8.81 3.31 4.43
CA THR A 30 7.74 4.26 4.76
C THR A 30 8.25 5.70 4.82
N LEU A 31 9.50 5.93 5.23
CA LEU A 31 10.13 7.25 5.16
C LEU A 31 10.19 7.74 3.72
N VAL A 32 10.74 6.92 2.80
CA VAL A 32 10.83 7.27 1.38
C VAL A 32 9.42 7.49 0.81
N PHE A 33 8.46 6.64 1.13
CA PHE A 33 7.08 6.79 0.70
C PHE A 33 6.45 8.11 1.17
N GLY A 34 6.61 8.45 2.45
CA GLY A 34 6.16 9.72 3.01
C GLY A 34 6.79 10.94 2.33
N LEU A 35 8.10 10.89 2.06
CA LEU A 35 8.81 11.95 1.34
C LEU A 35 8.35 12.11 -0.12
N VAL A 36 8.05 11.01 -0.81
CA VAL A 36 7.46 11.03 -2.16
C VAL A 36 6.09 11.72 -2.12
N ILE A 37 5.24 11.41 -1.14
CA ILE A 37 3.95 12.07 -0.95
C ILE A 37 4.14 13.56 -0.70
N VAL A 38 5.04 13.94 0.21
CA VAL A 38 5.34 15.36 0.51
C VAL A 38 5.73 16.09 -0.76
N LYS A 39 6.68 15.53 -1.53
CA LYS A 39 7.14 16.13 -2.78
C LYS A 39 6.00 16.29 -3.78
N GLY A 40 5.21 15.26 -4.02
CA GLY A 40 4.08 15.31 -4.96
C GLY A 40 3.00 16.31 -4.51
N SER A 41 2.76 16.44 -3.21
CA SER A 41 1.78 17.39 -2.65
C SER A 41 2.13 18.85 -2.93
N LEU A 42 3.42 19.19 -3.03
CA LEU A 42 3.87 20.55 -3.31
C LEU A 42 3.44 21.04 -4.70
N GLU A 43 3.26 20.14 -5.66
CA GLU A 43 2.78 20.47 -7.02
C GLU A 43 1.33 20.97 -7.02
N PHE A 44 0.53 20.58 -6.02
CA PHE A 44 -0.89 20.93 -5.91
C PHE A 44 -1.17 22.06 -4.91
N GLY A 45 -0.13 22.67 -4.35
CA GLY A 45 -0.24 23.74 -3.36
C GLY A 45 -0.65 23.23 -1.96
N ILE A 46 -0.02 23.79 -0.93
CA ILE A 46 -0.23 23.39 0.49
C ILE A 46 -0.79 24.54 1.35
N GLY A 47 -1.12 25.65 0.71
CA GLY A 47 -1.61 26.86 1.36
C GLY A 47 -3.13 26.85 1.55
N TRP A 48 -3.63 28.04 1.82
CA TRP A 48 -5.05 28.32 1.95
C TRP A 48 -5.42 29.45 0.99
N ASP A 49 -6.49 29.28 0.23
CA ASP A 49 -7.00 30.29 -0.69
C ASP A 49 -8.46 30.66 -0.36
N SER A 50 -9.07 31.50 -1.19
CA SER A 50 -10.46 31.95 -1.03
C SER A 50 -11.49 30.82 -1.06
N SER A 51 -11.13 29.65 -1.60
CA SER A 51 -11.97 28.47 -1.76
C SER A 51 -11.71 27.42 -0.67
N GLY A 52 -10.66 27.57 0.14
CA GLY A 52 -10.36 26.70 1.28
C GLY A 52 -8.91 26.19 1.28
N PRO A 53 -8.64 25.06 1.96
CA PRO A 53 -7.32 24.44 1.90
C PRO A 53 -7.05 23.91 0.50
N GLN A 54 -5.86 24.19 -0.01
CA GLN A 54 -5.45 23.70 -1.32
C GLN A 54 -5.36 22.16 -1.34
N PRO A 55 -5.55 21.51 -2.50
CA PRO A 55 -5.61 20.04 -2.59
C PRO A 55 -4.37 19.32 -2.08
N GLY A 56 -3.19 19.94 -2.16
CA GLY A 56 -1.94 19.39 -1.66
C GLY A 56 -1.77 19.47 -0.14
N ALA A 57 -2.55 20.31 0.56
CA ALA A 57 -2.37 20.51 1.99
C ALA A 57 -2.57 19.22 2.80
N PHE A 58 -3.66 18.48 2.56
CA PHE A 58 -3.92 17.22 3.24
C PHE A 58 -2.82 16.15 3.02
N PRO A 59 -2.48 15.78 1.76
CA PRO A 59 -1.45 14.77 1.54
C PRO A 59 -0.07 15.22 2.03
N PHE A 60 0.24 16.53 2.03
CA PHE A 60 1.49 17.05 2.60
C PHE A 60 1.62 16.70 4.08
N TYR A 61 0.63 17.03 4.91
CA TYR A 61 0.68 16.74 6.34
C TYR A 61 0.66 15.24 6.63
N ALA A 62 -0.11 14.46 5.87
CA ALA A 62 -0.12 13.00 5.99
C ALA A 62 1.27 12.40 5.66
N GLY A 63 1.88 12.83 4.55
CA GLY A 63 3.22 12.40 4.15
C GLY A 63 4.29 12.80 5.16
N ALA A 64 4.22 14.03 5.69
CA ALA A 64 5.13 14.53 6.72
C ALA A 64 4.99 13.73 8.02
N LEU A 65 3.78 13.41 8.44
CA LEU A 65 3.52 12.57 9.62
C LEU A 65 4.12 11.17 9.45
N ILE A 66 3.92 10.55 8.28
CA ILE A 66 4.51 9.25 7.95
C ILE A 66 6.04 9.31 8.00
N ALA A 67 6.64 10.35 7.41
CA ALA A 67 8.10 10.53 7.41
C ALA A 67 8.65 10.72 8.82
N LEU A 68 8.03 11.59 9.63
CA LEU A 68 8.43 11.84 11.02
C LEU A 68 8.28 10.60 11.91
N ALA A 69 7.16 9.88 11.78
CA ALA A 69 6.94 8.62 12.49
C ALA A 69 8.02 7.58 12.12
N SER A 70 8.37 7.49 10.84
CA SER A 70 9.41 6.59 10.34
C SER A 70 10.79 6.93 10.89
N LEU A 71 11.14 8.22 10.96
CA LEU A 71 12.37 8.68 11.63
C LEU A 71 12.37 8.33 13.12
N GLY A 72 11.23 8.50 13.80
CA GLY A 72 11.04 8.07 15.19
C GLY A 72 11.28 6.58 15.37
N THR A 73 10.74 5.75 14.47
CA THR A 73 10.99 4.29 14.47
C THR A 73 12.47 3.99 14.26
N LEU A 74 13.14 4.61 13.29
CA LEU A 74 14.59 4.40 13.07
C LEU A 74 15.41 4.76 14.31
N ALA A 75 15.15 5.93 14.91
CA ALA A 75 15.85 6.38 16.09
C ALA A 75 15.64 5.43 17.29
N MET A 76 14.40 4.99 17.51
CA MET A 76 14.06 4.03 18.57
C MET A 76 14.72 2.67 18.34
N THR A 77 14.61 2.11 17.13
CA THR A 77 15.16 0.78 16.80
C THR A 77 16.69 0.77 16.89
N VAL A 78 17.36 1.81 16.37
CA VAL A 78 18.83 1.95 16.49
C VAL A 78 19.24 2.17 17.94
N GLY A 79 18.55 3.03 18.68
CA GLY A 79 18.81 3.27 20.11
C GLY A 79 18.71 1.99 20.93
N GLN A 80 17.65 1.20 20.72
CA GLN A 80 17.47 -0.09 21.40
C GLN A 80 18.58 -1.11 21.05
N ARG A 81 19.07 -1.10 19.80
CA ARG A 81 20.18 -1.97 19.36
C ARG A 81 21.50 -1.62 20.02
N VAL A 82 21.78 -0.31 20.16
CA VAL A 82 22.99 0.21 20.82
C VAL A 82 22.94 -0.04 22.33
N SER A 83 21.77 0.09 22.97
CA SER A 83 21.58 -0.21 24.39
C SER A 83 21.60 -1.72 24.73
N GLY A 84 21.88 -2.60 23.77
CA GLY A 84 22.05 -4.03 24.02
C GLY A 84 20.77 -4.80 24.36
N LYS A 85 19.57 -4.25 24.06
CA LYS A 85 18.31 -4.94 24.38
C LYS A 85 18.12 -6.19 23.52
N ALA A 86 17.99 -7.35 24.16
CA ALA A 86 17.88 -8.66 23.51
C ALA A 86 16.59 -8.87 22.70
N ALA A 87 15.54 -8.05 22.93
CA ALA A 87 14.24 -8.15 22.24
C ALA A 87 14.30 -7.95 20.71
N LEU A 88 15.40 -7.39 20.18
CA LEU A 88 15.60 -7.19 18.74
C LEU A 88 16.20 -8.41 18.01
N ALA A 89 16.67 -9.42 18.75
CA ALA A 89 17.19 -10.67 18.20
C ALA A 89 16.09 -11.69 17.89
N GLU A 90 14.85 -11.41 18.30
CA GLU A 90 13.69 -12.25 17.97
C GLU A 90 13.45 -12.27 16.45
N ALA A 91 13.21 -13.47 15.92
CA ALA A 91 12.76 -13.66 14.55
C ALA A 91 11.35 -13.08 14.38
N PHE A 92 11.22 -12.02 13.60
CA PHE A 92 9.97 -11.24 13.55
C PHE A 92 9.16 -11.48 12.27
N LEU A 93 9.84 -11.75 11.16
CA LEU A 93 9.20 -12.04 9.88
C LEU A 93 9.22 -13.54 9.61
N ASP A 94 8.09 -14.16 9.92
CA ASP A 94 7.71 -15.42 9.30
C ASP A 94 7.31 -15.14 7.84
N ALA A 95 7.77 -15.98 6.90
CA ALA A 95 7.51 -15.81 5.47
C ALA A 95 6.02 -15.72 5.15
N GLU A 96 5.19 -16.36 5.98
CA GLU A 96 3.73 -16.30 5.85
C GLU A 96 3.15 -14.90 6.12
N ARG A 97 3.69 -14.17 7.11
CA ARG A 97 3.28 -12.79 7.40
C ARG A 97 3.67 -11.85 6.26
N GLY A 98 4.89 -12.00 5.74
CA GLY A 98 5.36 -11.23 4.59
C GLY A 98 4.49 -11.44 3.35
N LYS A 99 4.06 -12.69 3.10
CA LYS A 99 3.15 -13.00 2.00
C LYS A 99 1.80 -12.28 2.11
N ARG A 100 1.24 -12.13 3.33
CA ARG A 100 -0.02 -11.40 3.56
C ARG A 100 0.12 -9.91 3.26
N VAL A 101 1.24 -9.30 3.66
CA VAL A 101 1.54 -7.89 3.32
C VAL A 101 1.65 -7.70 1.81
N LEU A 102 2.42 -8.54 1.14
CA LEU A 102 2.59 -8.49 -0.32
C LEU A 102 1.29 -8.74 -1.07
N ALA A 103 0.42 -9.62 -0.57
CA ALA A 103 -0.88 -9.91 -1.16
C ALA A 103 -1.82 -8.69 -1.18
N PHE A 104 -1.60 -7.71 -0.30
CA PHE A 104 -2.33 -6.44 -0.29
C PHE A 104 -1.58 -5.33 -1.04
N LEU A 105 -0.26 -5.25 -0.86
CA LEU A 105 0.57 -4.22 -1.48
C LEU A 105 0.61 -4.35 -3.00
N LEU A 106 0.79 -5.57 -3.53
CA LEU A 106 0.93 -5.80 -4.97
C LEU A 106 -0.33 -5.38 -5.76
N PRO A 107 -1.56 -5.76 -5.36
CA PRO A 107 -2.76 -5.30 -6.07
C PRO A 107 -2.96 -3.79 -6.01
N LEU A 108 -2.61 -3.14 -4.90
CA LEU A 108 -2.68 -1.69 -4.79
C LEU A 108 -1.65 -0.99 -5.69
N THR A 109 -0.40 -1.46 -5.70
CA THR A 109 0.61 -0.92 -6.61
C THR A 109 0.22 -1.12 -8.07
N ALA A 110 -0.30 -2.31 -8.41
CA ALA A 110 -0.83 -2.57 -9.75
C ALA A 110 -1.96 -1.61 -10.11
N PHE A 111 -2.89 -1.35 -9.18
CA PHE A 111 -3.96 -0.37 -9.39
C PHE A 111 -3.42 1.03 -9.68
N VAL A 112 -2.44 1.53 -8.93
CA VAL A 112 -1.83 2.84 -9.19
C VAL A 112 -1.21 2.91 -10.60
N VAL A 113 -0.45 1.87 -11.00
CA VAL A 113 0.16 1.79 -12.33
C VAL A 113 -0.89 1.73 -13.44
N LEU A 114 -1.94 0.93 -13.24
CA LEU A 114 -3.06 0.82 -14.18
C LEU A 114 -3.81 2.15 -14.30
N SER A 115 -4.05 2.86 -13.20
CA SER A 115 -4.71 4.17 -13.23
C SER A 115 -3.91 5.18 -14.04
N ALA A 116 -2.59 5.21 -13.87
CA ALA A 116 -1.71 6.12 -14.59
C ALA A 116 -1.59 5.81 -16.09
N THR A 117 -1.88 4.58 -16.52
CA THR A 117 -1.65 4.12 -17.90
C THR A 117 -2.94 3.87 -18.69
N LEU A 118 -3.95 3.29 -18.04
CA LEU A 118 -5.23 2.92 -18.63
C LEU A 118 -6.38 3.83 -18.21
N GLY A 119 -6.15 4.77 -17.29
CA GLY A 119 -7.18 5.62 -16.74
C GLY A 119 -7.88 5.00 -15.52
N MET A 120 -8.49 5.88 -14.72
CA MET A 120 -9.03 5.56 -13.42
C MET A 120 -10.21 4.58 -13.50
N TYR A 121 -11.06 4.71 -14.52
CA TYR A 121 -12.25 3.86 -14.67
C TYR A 121 -11.88 2.41 -14.97
N VAL A 122 -11.01 2.22 -15.96
CA VAL A 122 -10.53 0.89 -16.37
C VAL A 122 -9.77 0.26 -15.21
N ALA A 123 -8.88 1.03 -14.57
CA ALA A 123 -8.14 0.55 -13.40
C ALA A 123 -9.06 0.13 -12.25
N THR A 124 -10.10 0.91 -11.93
CA THR A 124 -11.08 0.57 -10.89
C THR A 124 -11.83 -0.71 -11.22
N ILE A 125 -12.27 -0.89 -12.48
CA ILE A 125 -12.95 -2.11 -12.90
C ILE A 125 -12.01 -3.32 -12.75
N LEU A 126 -10.79 -3.23 -13.28
CA LEU A 126 -9.81 -4.31 -13.20
C LEU A 126 -9.44 -4.65 -11.75
N TYR A 127 -9.20 -3.64 -10.93
CA TYR A 127 -8.88 -3.83 -9.51
C TYR A 127 -10.02 -4.49 -8.74
N LEU A 128 -11.26 -4.03 -8.93
CA LEU A 128 -12.42 -4.59 -8.22
C LEU A 128 -12.72 -6.02 -8.68
N VAL A 129 -12.68 -6.29 -9.99
CA VAL A 129 -12.81 -7.66 -10.49
C VAL A 129 -11.73 -8.54 -9.89
N PHE A 130 -10.46 -8.08 -9.89
CA PHE A 130 -9.37 -8.85 -9.31
C PHE A 130 -9.56 -9.09 -7.81
N ALA A 131 -9.81 -8.04 -7.03
CA ALA A 131 -9.95 -8.11 -5.59
C ALA A 131 -11.13 -8.99 -5.19
N MET A 132 -12.31 -8.79 -5.79
CA MET A 132 -13.48 -9.60 -5.49
C MET A 132 -13.31 -11.05 -5.95
N ARG A 133 -12.77 -11.28 -7.14
CA ARG A 133 -12.67 -12.63 -7.70
C ARG A 133 -11.60 -13.48 -7.02
N PHE A 134 -10.42 -12.90 -6.76
CA PHE A 134 -9.25 -13.65 -6.29
C PHE A 134 -9.03 -13.51 -4.78
N GLN A 135 -9.16 -12.31 -4.22
CA GLN A 135 -8.94 -12.09 -2.79
C GLN A 135 -10.22 -12.40 -1.98
N GLY A 136 -11.38 -11.93 -2.45
CA GLY A 136 -12.68 -12.12 -1.81
C GLY A 136 -13.40 -13.42 -2.19
N ARG A 137 -12.94 -14.11 -3.24
CA ARG A 137 -13.53 -15.36 -3.75
C ARG A 137 -15.02 -15.27 -4.09
N TYR A 138 -15.49 -14.10 -4.52
CA TYR A 138 -16.85 -13.88 -5.00
C TYR A 138 -17.07 -14.49 -6.40
N GLY A 139 -18.33 -14.72 -6.76
CA GLY A 139 -18.72 -15.14 -8.11
C GLY A 139 -18.45 -14.07 -9.17
N TRP A 140 -18.38 -14.47 -10.45
CA TRP A 140 -18.15 -13.55 -11.56
C TRP A 140 -19.22 -12.47 -11.69
N LEU A 141 -20.49 -12.84 -11.58
CA LEU A 141 -21.61 -11.92 -11.72
C LEU A 141 -21.58 -10.78 -10.67
N PRO A 142 -21.52 -11.03 -9.34
CA PRO A 142 -21.44 -9.95 -8.36
C PRO A 142 -20.15 -9.13 -8.53
N SER A 143 -19.03 -9.75 -8.91
CA SER A 143 -17.77 -9.03 -9.13
C SER A 143 -17.87 -8.02 -10.29
N LEU A 144 -18.41 -8.45 -11.44
CA LEU A 144 -18.58 -7.58 -12.60
C LEU A 144 -19.62 -6.50 -12.34
N VAL A 145 -20.78 -6.85 -11.78
CA VAL A 145 -21.84 -5.88 -11.47
C VAL A 145 -21.31 -4.81 -10.54
N THR A 146 -20.64 -5.18 -9.44
CA THR A 146 -20.06 -4.21 -8.51
C THR A 146 -18.98 -3.36 -9.19
N ALA A 147 -18.06 -3.96 -9.94
CA ALA A 147 -16.99 -3.23 -10.61
C ALA A 147 -17.50 -2.16 -11.59
N PHE A 148 -18.44 -2.54 -12.47
CA PHE A 148 -19.04 -1.61 -13.42
C PHE A 148 -19.95 -0.58 -12.74
N ALA A 149 -20.73 -0.97 -11.74
CA ALA A 149 -21.58 -0.05 -10.98
C ALA A 149 -20.75 0.99 -10.23
N THR A 150 -19.63 0.60 -9.62
CA THR A 150 -18.72 1.53 -8.95
C THR A 150 -18.07 2.51 -9.93
N ALA A 151 -17.60 2.04 -11.09
CA ALA A 151 -17.04 2.91 -12.11
C ALA A 151 -18.08 3.91 -12.65
N ALA A 152 -19.29 3.44 -12.94
CA ALA A 152 -20.41 4.29 -13.35
C ALA A 152 -20.78 5.30 -12.26
N PHE A 153 -20.83 4.88 -11.00
CA PHE A 153 -21.09 5.76 -9.86
C PHE A 153 -20.05 6.89 -9.79
N PHE A 154 -18.75 6.58 -9.90
CA PHE A 154 -17.71 7.62 -9.90
C PHE A 154 -17.82 8.56 -11.09
N TYR A 155 -18.21 8.07 -12.27
CA TYR A 155 -18.46 8.92 -13.43
C TYR A 155 -19.59 9.90 -13.17
N PHE A 156 -20.76 9.42 -12.71
CA PHE A 156 -21.88 10.30 -12.43
C PHE A 156 -21.57 11.26 -11.29
N ALA A 157 -21.04 10.76 -10.17
CA ALA A 157 -20.71 11.58 -9.01
C ALA A 157 -19.68 12.66 -9.35
N LEU A 158 -18.51 12.28 -9.85
CA LEU A 158 -17.40 13.21 -10.02
C LEU A 158 -17.54 14.06 -11.28
N GLU A 159 -17.81 13.46 -12.43
CA GLU A 159 -17.80 14.22 -13.70
C GLU A 159 -19.14 14.87 -14.00
N LYS A 160 -20.25 14.19 -13.73
CA LYS A 160 -21.57 14.74 -14.04
C LYS A 160 -22.08 15.71 -12.99
N PHE A 161 -21.92 15.38 -11.71
CA PHE A 161 -22.41 16.22 -10.61
C PHE A 161 -21.35 17.22 -10.11
N PHE A 162 -20.14 16.75 -9.76
CA PHE A 162 -19.10 17.64 -9.22
C PHE A 162 -18.26 18.34 -10.29
N GLN A 163 -18.36 17.95 -11.56
CA GLN A 163 -17.56 18.48 -12.67
C GLN A 163 -16.04 18.37 -12.45
N ILE A 164 -15.61 17.35 -11.70
CA ILE A 164 -14.21 17.03 -11.43
C ILE A 164 -13.83 15.87 -12.36
N GLY A 165 -12.94 16.15 -13.32
CA GLY A 165 -12.42 15.15 -14.26
C GLY A 165 -11.52 14.12 -13.54
N LEU A 166 -11.76 12.83 -13.81
CA LEU A 166 -10.85 11.77 -13.37
C LEU A 166 -9.71 11.59 -14.38
N LEU A 167 -8.65 10.92 -13.94
CA LEU A 167 -7.53 10.57 -14.82
C LEU A 167 -8.04 9.66 -15.94
N LYS A 168 -8.07 10.15 -17.18
CA LYS A 168 -8.49 9.42 -18.37
C LYS A 168 -7.30 8.70 -19.00
N GLY A 169 -7.51 7.48 -19.44
CA GLY A 169 -6.56 6.72 -20.22
C GLY A 169 -6.84 6.78 -21.73
N PRO A 170 -6.19 5.89 -22.51
CA PRO A 170 -6.35 5.84 -23.96
C PRO A 170 -7.70 5.25 -24.40
N ILE A 171 -8.42 4.55 -23.51
CA ILE A 171 -9.67 3.86 -23.86
C ILE A 171 -10.85 4.81 -23.78
N GLU A 172 -10.86 5.72 -22.82
CA GLU A 172 -11.97 6.64 -22.55
C GLU A 172 -12.32 7.53 -23.76
N PRO A 173 -11.36 8.18 -24.45
CA PRO A 173 -11.66 8.98 -25.64
C PRO A 173 -12.28 8.18 -26.78
N LEU A 174 -11.98 6.88 -26.89
CA LEU A 174 -12.51 6.02 -27.97
C LEU A 174 -13.99 5.71 -27.79
N ILE A 175 -14.49 5.79 -26.55
CA ILE A 175 -15.89 5.53 -26.21
C ILE A 175 -16.67 6.81 -25.87
N GLY A 176 -16.08 7.98 -26.13
CA GLY A 176 -16.70 9.28 -25.92
C GLY A 176 -16.76 9.72 -24.45
N LEU A 177 -15.84 9.22 -23.62
CA LEU A 177 -15.64 9.61 -22.21
C LEU A 177 -14.42 10.49 -22.03
#